data_AF-A0A0D7PJB8-F1
#
_entry.id   AF-A0A0D7PJB8-F1
#
_cell.length_a   1.000
_cell.length_b   1.000
_cell.length_c   1.000
_cell.angle_alpha   90.00
_cell.angle_beta   90.00
_cell.angle_gamma   90.00
#
_symmetry.space_group_name_H-M   'P 1'
#
loop_
_entity.id
_entity.type
_entity.pdbx_description
1 polymer ?
#
loop_
_entity_poly.entity_id
_entity_poly.type
_entity_poly.pdbx_seq_one_letter_code
_entity_poly.pdbx_strand_id
1 'polypeptide(L)'
;MRLRTALVAALLLAPTAALAAPGIVTVSTGLRAGPGSGFPLVDRVPEGARVNIHGCLRGNAWCDVSFSDDRGWVSSQYLEYLYRNHYVYLPDYVDEVDVPVVPFVLSSYWSSYYEARPWYRRHAYWNNYWSSHERIATRMTLDPHAARIGRAATRDATVALGRNDAKSDAKRNTAISGRDAATARHDATIAKGDAAIAADRTRGGRSDRFVNERSNVQTRSPHDAQARMMHDHAASHAAVRAQPMVRPHEAPRVSAAPAARPAMPHMAQPNVSHGSPMNAHAQMPAPRAAAPVMPHAGGGAPHVNAAPHGGAPAGGPGGHQKH
;
A
#
# COMPACT_ATOMS: atom_id res chain seq x y z
N MET A 1 6.74 35.90 -38.06
CA MET A 1 6.09 35.32 -36.86
C MET A 1 5.32 34.03 -37.22
N ARG A 2 5.98 32.86 -37.40
CA ARG A 2 5.27 31.57 -37.63
C ARG A 2 6.06 30.33 -37.18
N LEU A 3 6.86 30.43 -36.12
CA LEU A 3 7.64 29.29 -35.58
C LEU A 3 7.38 29.02 -34.08
N ARG A 4 6.52 29.81 -33.43
CA ARG A 4 6.21 29.66 -31.99
C ARG A 4 4.97 28.79 -31.72
N THR A 5 4.17 28.48 -32.74
CA THR A 5 2.94 27.67 -32.60
C THR A 5 3.17 26.17 -32.76
N ALA A 6 4.30 25.73 -33.31
CA ALA A 6 4.59 24.30 -33.51
C ALA A 6 5.02 23.57 -32.22
N LEU A 7 5.54 24.29 -31.22
CA LEU A 7 6.02 23.71 -29.96
C LEU A 7 4.90 23.41 -28.95
N VAL A 8 3.74 24.06 -29.06
CA VAL A 8 2.62 23.84 -28.12
C VAL A 8 1.79 22.62 -28.50
N ALA A 9 1.76 22.23 -29.78
CA ALA A 9 1.04 21.04 -30.23
C ALA A 9 1.76 19.71 -29.90
N ALA A 10 3.08 19.74 -29.68
CA ALA A 10 3.87 18.54 -29.37
C ALA A 10 3.75 18.08 -27.90
N LEU A 11 3.31 18.95 -26.97
CA LEU A 11 3.16 18.59 -25.55
C LEU A 11 1.84 17.86 -25.22
N LEU A 12 0.87 17.82 -26.14
CA LEU A 12 -0.43 17.17 -25.93
C LEU A 12 -0.47 15.69 -26.32
N LEU A 13 0.66 15.13 -26.79
CA LEU A 13 0.82 13.74 -27.19
C LEU A 13 1.70 12.94 -26.21
N ALA A 14 1.81 13.37 -24.96
CA ALA A 14 2.42 12.52 -23.94
C ALA A 14 1.56 11.24 -23.82
N PRO A 15 2.10 10.04 -24.13
CA PRO A 15 1.37 8.81 -23.91
C PRO A 15 1.09 8.72 -22.41
N THR A 16 -0.18 8.67 -22.03
CA THR A 16 -0.55 8.28 -20.68
C THR A 16 0.01 6.89 -20.45
N ALA A 17 1.10 6.78 -19.67
CA ALA A 17 1.56 5.49 -19.21
C ALA A 17 0.38 4.86 -18.47
N ALA A 18 -0.15 3.75 -19.00
CA ALA A 18 -1.17 2.97 -18.32
C ALA A 18 -0.55 2.52 -17.00
N LEU A 19 -0.97 3.13 -15.90
CA LEU A 19 -0.46 2.79 -14.57
C LEU A 19 -1.03 1.42 -14.21
N ALA A 20 -0.14 0.45 -14.05
CA ALA A 20 -0.52 -0.85 -13.56
C ALA A 20 -0.82 -0.76 -12.06
N ALA A 21 -1.98 -1.25 -11.65
CA ALA A 21 -2.38 -1.26 -10.25
C ALA A 21 -1.98 -2.59 -9.59
N PRO A 22 -1.55 -2.58 -8.31
CA PRO A 22 -1.31 -3.82 -7.58
C PRO A 22 -2.60 -4.63 -7.40
N GLY A 23 -2.48 -5.95 -7.48
CA GLY A 23 -3.55 -6.89 -7.21
C GLY A 23 -3.06 -8.15 -6.49
N ILE A 24 -3.99 -8.97 -6.03
CA ILE A 24 -3.72 -10.26 -5.38
C ILE A 24 -4.56 -11.34 -6.07
N VAL A 25 -3.96 -12.51 -6.28
CA VAL A 25 -4.68 -13.70 -6.75
C VAL A 25 -5.33 -14.42 -5.57
N THR A 26 -6.65 -14.61 -5.60
CA THR A 26 -7.42 -15.21 -4.50
C THR A 26 -7.45 -16.72 -4.52
N VAL A 27 -7.21 -17.33 -5.69
CA VAL A 27 -7.16 -18.78 -5.90
C VAL A 27 -6.12 -19.08 -6.95
N SER A 28 -5.32 -20.13 -6.75
CA SER A 28 -4.31 -20.54 -7.72
C SER A 28 -4.91 -20.68 -9.13
N THR A 29 -4.32 -19.98 -10.10
CA THR A 29 -4.89 -19.84 -11.44
C THR A 29 -3.81 -19.83 -12.51
N GLY A 30 -4.22 -19.92 -13.77
CA GLY A 30 -3.32 -19.89 -14.91
C GLY A 30 -3.16 -18.48 -15.47
N LEU A 31 -1.93 -18.02 -15.66
CA LEU A 31 -1.62 -16.88 -16.50
C LEU A 31 -1.69 -17.35 -17.95
N ARG A 32 -2.49 -16.71 -18.80
CA ARG A 32 -2.77 -17.16 -20.18
C ARG A 32 -2.28 -16.20 -21.22
N ALA A 33 -1.98 -16.71 -22.42
CA ALA A 33 -1.50 -15.89 -23.52
C ALA A 33 -2.59 -15.01 -24.18
N GLY A 34 -3.83 -15.06 -23.70
CA GLY A 34 -4.95 -14.27 -24.18
C GLY A 34 -6.17 -14.42 -23.27
N PRO A 35 -7.19 -13.55 -23.44
CA PRO A 35 -8.40 -13.55 -22.64
C PRO A 35 -9.30 -14.73 -23.03
N GLY A 36 -9.18 -15.84 -22.30
CA GLY A 36 -9.99 -17.03 -22.52
C GLY A 36 -9.32 -18.30 -22.04
N SER A 37 -10.11 -19.27 -21.57
CA SER A 37 -9.61 -20.53 -21.00
C SER A 37 -8.98 -21.48 -22.03
N GLY A 38 -9.21 -21.28 -23.33
CA GLY A 38 -8.58 -22.08 -24.39
C GLY A 38 -7.21 -21.56 -24.83
N PHE A 39 -6.81 -20.34 -24.44
CA PHE A 39 -5.47 -19.85 -24.73
C PHE A 39 -4.40 -20.64 -23.95
N PRO A 40 -3.18 -20.77 -24.51
CA PRO A 40 -2.07 -21.46 -23.85
C PRO A 40 -1.76 -20.87 -22.47
N LEU A 41 -1.35 -21.74 -21.55
CA LEU A 41 -0.77 -21.33 -20.28
C LEU A 41 0.63 -20.73 -20.52
N VAL A 42 0.82 -19.54 -19.97
CA VAL A 42 2.10 -18.84 -19.89
C VAL A 42 2.82 -19.30 -18.64
N ASP A 43 2.12 -19.24 -17.50
CA ASP A 43 2.62 -19.65 -16.19
C ASP A 43 1.45 -20.03 -15.24
N ARG A 44 1.75 -20.50 -14.04
CA ARG A 44 0.81 -20.74 -12.94
C ARG A 44 1.03 -19.72 -11.83
N VAL A 45 0.00 -18.96 -11.51
CA VAL A 45 0.03 -17.96 -10.45
C VAL A 45 -0.56 -18.57 -9.17
N PRO A 46 0.21 -18.69 -8.08
CA PRO A 46 -0.30 -19.26 -6.85
C PRO A 46 -1.27 -18.31 -6.13
N GLU A 47 -2.10 -18.87 -5.26
CA GLU A 47 -2.93 -18.10 -4.34
C GLU A 47 -2.08 -17.18 -3.44
N GLY A 48 -2.59 -15.97 -3.19
CA GLY A 48 -1.90 -14.93 -2.42
C GLY A 48 -0.78 -14.21 -3.20
N ALA A 49 -0.49 -14.63 -4.43
CA ALA A 49 0.51 -13.97 -5.26
C ALA A 49 0.11 -12.53 -5.58
N ARG A 50 1.09 -11.63 -5.51
CA ARG A 50 0.96 -10.25 -5.96
C ARG A 50 1.13 -10.19 -7.47
N VAL A 51 0.25 -9.46 -8.13
CA VAL A 51 0.30 -9.19 -9.57
C VAL A 51 0.14 -7.70 -9.81
N ASN A 52 0.52 -7.24 -11.00
CA ASN A 52 0.19 -5.89 -11.45
C ASN A 52 -0.87 -5.99 -12.55
N ILE A 53 -2.02 -5.38 -12.33
CA ILE A 53 -3.17 -5.33 -13.23
C ILE A 53 -3.02 -4.09 -14.10
N HIS A 54 -2.84 -4.30 -15.41
CA HIS A 54 -2.65 -3.22 -16.38
C HIS A 54 -3.96 -2.73 -16.98
N GLY A 55 -5.00 -3.55 -16.88
CA GLY A 55 -6.34 -3.25 -17.31
C GLY A 55 -7.14 -4.52 -17.53
N CYS A 56 -8.43 -4.37 -17.78
CA CYS A 56 -9.32 -5.48 -18.10
C CYS A 56 -9.91 -5.36 -19.50
N LEU A 57 -10.24 -6.51 -20.10
CA LEU A 57 -10.99 -6.54 -21.34
C LEU A 57 -12.38 -5.93 -21.10
N ARG A 58 -13.01 -5.40 -22.15
CA ARG A 58 -14.41 -4.99 -22.09
C ARG A 58 -15.28 -6.13 -21.54
N GLY A 59 -16.17 -5.81 -20.60
CA GLY A 59 -16.98 -6.78 -19.87
C GLY A 59 -16.27 -7.43 -18.68
N ASN A 60 -15.03 -7.01 -18.41
CA ASN A 60 -14.28 -7.21 -17.18
C ASN A 60 -13.99 -8.66 -16.78
N ALA A 61 -14.30 -9.64 -17.63
CA ALA A 61 -14.11 -11.07 -17.32
C ALA A 61 -12.63 -11.49 -17.28
N TRP A 62 -11.77 -10.78 -18.01
CA TRP A 62 -10.34 -11.07 -18.09
C TRP A 62 -9.54 -9.80 -17.92
N CYS A 63 -8.45 -9.88 -17.18
CA CYS A 63 -7.53 -8.78 -16.96
C CYS A 63 -6.12 -9.12 -17.41
N ASP A 64 -5.49 -8.16 -18.05
CA ASP A 64 -4.10 -8.21 -18.45
C ASP A 64 -3.23 -7.88 -17.23
N VAL A 65 -2.41 -8.84 -16.84
CA VAL A 65 -1.61 -8.80 -15.63
C VAL A 65 -0.16 -9.14 -15.94
N SER A 66 0.76 -8.60 -15.15
CA SER A 66 2.12 -9.11 -15.06
C SER A 66 2.35 -9.81 -13.74
N PHE A 67 2.97 -10.97 -13.81
CA PHE A 67 3.38 -11.79 -12.66
C PHE A 67 4.80 -12.29 -12.92
N SER A 68 5.71 -12.06 -11.97
CA SER A 68 7.14 -12.28 -12.22
C SER A 68 7.58 -11.50 -13.48
N ASP A 69 8.36 -12.12 -14.36
CA ASP A 69 8.80 -11.57 -15.64
C ASP A 69 7.80 -11.82 -16.79
N ASP A 70 6.68 -12.49 -16.53
CA ASP A 70 5.68 -12.83 -17.54
C ASP A 70 4.52 -11.82 -17.55
N ARG A 71 4.06 -11.52 -18.77
CA ARG A 71 2.82 -10.78 -19.06
C ARG A 71 1.75 -11.78 -19.51
N GLY A 72 0.47 -11.56 -19.19
CA GLY A 72 -0.60 -12.42 -19.66
C GLY A 72 -1.97 -12.05 -19.11
N TRP A 73 -2.96 -12.93 -19.32
CA TRP A 73 -4.35 -12.71 -18.96
C TRP A 73 -4.81 -13.67 -17.87
N VAL A 74 -5.50 -13.15 -16.86
CA VAL A 74 -6.11 -13.90 -15.76
C VAL A 74 -7.60 -13.55 -15.68
N SER A 75 -8.44 -14.51 -15.30
CA SER A 75 -9.86 -14.24 -15.07
C SER A 75 -10.02 -13.33 -13.86
N SER A 76 -10.80 -12.25 -13.99
CA SER A 76 -10.99 -11.26 -12.93
C SER A 76 -11.66 -11.83 -11.68
N GLN A 77 -12.40 -12.94 -11.81
CA GLN A 77 -13.02 -13.64 -10.69
C GLN A 77 -12.02 -14.21 -9.67
N TYR A 78 -10.72 -14.22 -10.00
CA TYR A 78 -9.65 -14.66 -9.12
C TYR A 78 -8.76 -13.51 -8.66
N LEU A 79 -9.16 -12.25 -8.91
CA LEU A 79 -8.35 -11.08 -8.62
C LEU A 79 -9.00 -10.21 -7.55
N GLU A 80 -8.16 -9.72 -6.64
CA GLU A 80 -8.40 -8.51 -5.88
C GLU A 80 -7.59 -7.37 -6.46
N TYR A 81 -8.14 -6.17 -6.35
CA TYR A 81 -7.54 -4.93 -6.84
C TYR A 81 -7.26 -3.99 -5.68
N LEU A 82 -6.09 -3.34 -5.68
CA LEU A 82 -5.77 -2.34 -4.68
C LEU A 82 -6.50 -1.03 -4.98
N TYR A 83 -7.56 -0.74 -4.23
CA TYR A 83 -8.34 0.47 -4.32
C TYR A 83 -8.34 1.22 -2.99
N ARG A 84 -8.08 2.53 -2.98
CA ARG A 84 -8.06 3.38 -1.77
C ARG A 84 -7.34 2.71 -0.58
N ASN A 85 -6.13 2.20 -0.85
CA ASN A 85 -5.24 1.55 0.13
C ASN A 85 -5.76 0.24 0.75
N HIS A 86 -6.69 -0.46 0.10
CA HIS A 86 -7.11 -1.80 0.49
C HIS A 86 -7.47 -2.69 -0.71
N TYR A 87 -7.37 -4.01 -0.53
CA TYR A 87 -7.70 -4.96 -1.58
C TYR A 87 -9.20 -5.23 -1.57
N VAL A 88 -9.80 -5.11 -2.76
CA VAL A 88 -11.23 -5.36 -2.99
C VAL A 88 -11.40 -6.40 -4.09
N TYR A 89 -12.39 -7.26 -3.94
CA TYR A 89 -12.72 -8.29 -4.92
C TYR A 89 -13.14 -7.64 -6.24
N LEU A 90 -12.30 -7.81 -7.25
CA LEU A 90 -12.36 -6.99 -8.46
C LEU A 90 -13.74 -7.02 -9.14
N PRO A 91 -14.39 -8.18 -9.38
CA PRO A 91 -15.70 -8.24 -10.04
C PRO A 91 -16.81 -7.39 -9.44
N ASP A 92 -16.83 -7.23 -8.12
CA ASP A 92 -17.88 -6.46 -7.43
C ASP A 92 -17.61 -4.95 -7.50
N TYR A 93 -16.41 -4.55 -7.92
CA TYR A 93 -15.89 -3.18 -7.84
C TYR A 93 -15.48 -2.59 -9.19
N VAL A 94 -15.64 -3.33 -10.30
CA VAL A 94 -15.19 -2.89 -11.62
C VAL A 94 -15.81 -1.57 -12.10
N ASP A 95 -17.04 -1.26 -11.66
CA ASP A 95 -17.73 -0.01 -12.02
C ASP A 95 -17.34 1.17 -11.11
N GLU A 96 -16.72 0.91 -9.94
CA GLU A 96 -16.29 1.96 -9.00
C GLU A 96 -14.80 2.28 -9.11
N VAL A 97 -13.99 1.30 -9.54
CA VAL A 97 -12.52 1.36 -9.44
C VAL A 97 -11.86 1.92 -10.72
N ASP A 98 -12.65 2.28 -11.75
CA ASP A 98 -12.19 2.83 -13.04
C ASP A 98 -11.03 2.02 -13.63
N VAL A 99 -11.12 0.69 -13.57
CA VAL A 99 -10.05 -0.18 -14.07
C VAL A 99 -9.90 0.05 -15.58
N PRO A 100 -8.69 0.37 -16.07
CA PRO A 100 -8.49 0.69 -17.48
C PRO A 100 -8.99 -0.42 -18.39
N VAL A 101 -9.76 -0.07 -19.41
CA VAL A 101 -10.19 -1.04 -20.43
C VAL A 101 -9.09 -1.18 -21.48
N VAL A 102 -8.52 -2.38 -21.61
CA VAL A 102 -7.45 -2.68 -22.57
C VAL A 102 -7.93 -3.61 -23.67
N PRO A 103 -7.66 -3.29 -24.95
CA PRO A 103 -8.00 -4.18 -26.05
C PRO A 103 -7.03 -5.37 -26.11
N PHE A 104 -7.51 -6.50 -26.60
CA PHE A 104 -6.64 -7.62 -26.95
C PHE A 104 -6.54 -7.74 -28.47
N VAL A 105 -5.35 -7.47 -29.00
CA VAL A 105 -5.01 -7.72 -30.40
C VAL A 105 -3.93 -8.79 -30.41
N LEU A 106 -4.31 -10.00 -30.85
CA LEU A 106 -3.47 -11.19 -30.79
C LEU A 106 -2.07 -10.95 -31.37
N SER A 107 -2.00 -10.43 -32.60
CA SER A 107 -0.73 -10.26 -33.32
C SER A 107 0.24 -9.36 -32.56
N SER A 108 -0.16 -8.12 -32.22
CA SER A 108 0.73 -7.18 -31.54
C SER A 108 1.06 -7.61 -30.12
N TYR A 109 0.11 -8.17 -29.38
CA TYR A 109 0.33 -8.64 -28.02
C TYR A 109 1.34 -9.80 -28.02
N TRP A 110 1.16 -10.78 -28.91
CA TRP A 110 2.05 -11.94 -28.98
C TRP A 110 3.43 -11.59 -29.49
N SER A 111 3.56 -10.70 -30.48
CA SER A 111 4.87 -10.23 -30.93
C SER A 111 5.60 -9.46 -29.83
N SER A 112 4.88 -8.80 -28.92
CA SER A 112 5.52 -8.06 -27.82
C SER A 112 6.04 -8.96 -26.71
N TYR A 113 5.36 -10.08 -26.42
CA TYR A 113 5.62 -10.85 -25.19
C TYR A 113 6.02 -12.31 -25.43
N TYR A 114 5.77 -12.89 -26.60
CA TYR A 114 5.75 -14.35 -26.77
C TYR A 114 6.46 -14.88 -28.02
N GLU A 115 7.31 -14.10 -28.68
CA GLU A 115 8.00 -14.53 -29.91
C GLU A 115 8.75 -15.87 -29.76
N ALA A 116 9.34 -16.10 -28.58
CA ALA A 116 10.09 -17.32 -28.28
C ALA A 116 9.21 -18.52 -27.89
N ARG A 117 7.89 -18.38 -27.77
CA ARG A 117 7.01 -19.44 -27.26
C ARG A 117 6.68 -20.46 -28.36
N PRO A 118 6.64 -21.78 -28.07
CA PRO A 118 6.43 -22.81 -29.10
C PRO A 118 5.15 -22.67 -29.91
N TRP A 119 4.09 -22.15 -29.28
CA TRP A 119 2.79 -21.95 -29.89
C TRP A 119 2.67 -20.66 -30.72
N TYR A 120 3.66 -19.75 -30.65
CA TYR A 120 3.68 -18.48 -31.37
C TYR A 120 3.52 -18.67 -32.88
N ARG A 121 4.19 -19.69 -33.44
CA ARG A 121 4.16 -20.01 -34.89
C ARG A 121 2.75 -20.31 -35.43
N ARG A 122 1.78 -20.62 -34.56
CA ARG A 122 0.39 -20.94 -34.95
C ARG A 122 -0.52 -19.71 -34.92
N HIS A 123 -0.03 -18.53 -35.30
CA HIS A 123 -0.80 -17.28 -35.30
C HIS A 123 -2.17 -17.39 -35.99
N ALA A 124 -2.24 -18.00 -37.19
CA ALA A 124 -3.49 -18.14 -37.93
C ALA A 124 -4.55 -18.94 -37.16
N TYR A 125 -4.15 -20.04 -36.51
CA TYR A 125 -5.04 -20.85 -35.68
C TYR A 125 -5.58 -20.02 -34.50
N TRP A 126 -4.69 -19.33 -33.78
CA TRP A 126 -5.08 -18.56 -32.61
C TRP A 126 -5.89 -17.32 -32.96
N ASN A 127 -5.67 -16.73 -34.14
CA ASN A 127 -6.49 -15.62 -34.62
C ASN A 127 -7.92 -16.08 -34.88
N ASN A 128 -8.09 -17.23 -35.54
CA ASN A 128 -9.41 -17.83 -35.77
C ASN A 128 -10.09 -18.26 -34.45
N TYR A 129 -9.33 -18.79 -33.51
CA TYR A 129 -9.83 -19.09 -32.16
C TYR A 129 -10.33 -17.81 -31.47
N TRP A 130 -9.55 -16.73 -31.49
CA TRP A 130 -9.93 -15.47 -30.88
C TRP A 130 -11.20 -14.88 -31.50
N SER A 131 -11.25 -14.78 -32.83
CA SER A 131 -12.42 -14.24 -33.53
C SER A 131 -13.71 -15.02 -33.24
N SER A 132 -13.62 -16.33 -32.99
CA SER A 132 -14.78 -17.15 -32.62
C SER A 132 -15.15 -17.09 -31.13
N HIS A 133 -14.21 -16.77 -30.24
CA HIS A 133 -14.40 -16.83 -28.79
C HIS A 133 -14.47 -15.47 -28.09
N GLU A 134 -14.18 -14.36 -28.78
CA GLU A 134 -14.19 -13.01 -28.20
C GLU A 134 -15.46 -12.71 -27.42
N ARG A 135 -16.64 -13.01 -27.99
CA ARG A 135 -17.94 -12.78 -27.31
C ARG A 135 -18.06 -13.52 -25.98
N ILE A 136 -17.51 -14.73 -25.91
CA ILE A 136 -17.50 -15.54 -24.68
C ILE A 136 -16.51 -14.94 -23.68
N ALA A 137 -15.33 -14.54 -24.15
CA ALA A 137 -14.31 -13.90 -23.33
C ALA A 137 -14.76 -12.54 -22.76
N THR A 138 -15.62 -11.79 -23.46
CA THR A 138 -16.18 -10.53 -22.93
C THR A 138 -17.36 -10.73 -21.99
N ARG A 139 -17.88 -11.95 -21.85
CA ARG A 139 -19.00 -12.24 -20.94
C ARG A 139 -18.46 -12.64 -19.57
N MET A 140 -18.83 -11.87 -18.56
CA MET A 140 -18.55 -12.20 -17.17
C MET A 140 -19.27 -13.51 -16.78
N THR A 141 -18.51 -14.54 -16.43
CA THR A 141 -19.04 -15.79 -15.85
C THR A 141 -18.47 -15.95 -14.45
N LEU A 142 -19.27 -15.67 -13.43
CA LEU A 142 -18.82 -15.76 -12.05
C LEU A 142 -18.99 -17.19 -11.52
N ASP A 143 -17.89 -17.81 -11.12
CA ASP A 143 -17.93 -19.02 -10.30
C ASP A 143 -18.36 -18.67 -8.86
N PRO A 144 -19.46 -19.24 -8.33
CA PRO A 144 -19.95 -18.90 -6.99
C PRO A 144 -18.95 -19.16 -5.87
N HIS A 145 -18.08 -20.16 -6.04
CA HIS A 145 -17.07 -20.50 -5.05
C HIS A 145 -15.94 -19.47 -5.03
N ALA A 146 -15.39 -19.10 -6.19
CA ALA A 146 -14.41 -18.02 -6.34
C ALA A 146 -14.96 -16.70 -5.80
N ALA A 147 -16.22 -16.37 -6.13
CA ALA A 147 -16.86 -15.17 -5.62
C ALA A 147 -17.03 -15.19 -4.10
N ARG A 148 -17.24 -16.36 -3.48
CA ARG A 148 -17.30 -16.48 -2.02
C ARG A 148 -15.93 -16.20 -1.39
N ILE A 149 -14.87 -16.78 -1.95
CA ILE A 149 -13.49 -16.58 -1.47
C ILE A 149 -13.09 -15.12 -1.59
N GLY A 150 -13.23 -14.52 -2.77
CA GLY A 150 -12.84 -13.13 -3.01
C GLY A 150 -13.59 -12.14 -2.12
N ARG A 151 -14.92 -12.29 -1.99
CA ARG A 151 -15.70 -11.44 -1.07
C ARG A 151 -15.34 -11.67 0.40
N ALA A 152 -14.92 -12.88 0.80
CA ALA A 152 -14.43 -13.12 2.16
C ALA A 152 -13.10 -12.39 2.39
N ALA A 153 -12.16 -12.51 1.45
CA ALA A 153 -10.87 -11.82 1.51
C ALA A 153 -11.02 -10.29 1.60
N THR A 154 -11.96 -9.70 0.85
CA THR A 154 -12.30 -8.26 0.96
C THR A 154 -12.83 -7.88 2.34
N ARG A 155 -13.69 -8.71 2.94
CA ARG A 155 -14.19 -8.47 4.31
C ARG A 155 -13.07 -8.57 5.34
N ASP A 156 -12.18 -9.53 5.19
CA ASP A 156 -11.04 -9.69 6.09
C ASP A 156 -10.09 -8.49 5.97
N ALA A 157 -9.86 -7.98 4.76
CA ALA A 157 -9.09 -6.77 4.51
C ALA A 157 -9.72 -5.54 5.19
N THR A 158 -11.04 -5.32 5.07
CA THR A 158 -11.71 -4.19 5.71
C THR A 158 -11.69 -4.29 7.24
N VAL A 159 -11.86 -5.49 7.80
CA VAL A 159 -11.73 -5.74 9.25
C VAL A 159 -10.30 -5.45 9.72
N ALA A 160 -9.29 -5.86 8.95
CA ALA A 160 -7.89 -5.59 9.29
C ALA A 160 -7.58 -4.08 9.30
N LEU A 161 -8.12 -3.31 8.35
CA LEU A 161 -7.99 -1.85 8.35
C LEU A 161 -8.63 -1.23 9.59
N GLY A 162 -9.87 -1.61 9.93
CA GLY A 162 -10.54 -1.08 11.12
C GLY A 162 -9.79 -1.39 12.41
N ARG A 163 -9.14 -2.55 12.52
CA ARG A 163 -8.24 -2.87 13.65
C ARG A 163 -7.01 -1.97 13.68
N ASN A 164 -6.43 -1.66 12.52
CA ASN A 164 -5.27 -0.76 12.43
C ASN A 164 -5.65 0.67 12.83
N ASP A 165 -6.82 1.14 12.41
CA ASP A 165 -7.34 2.46 12.78
C ASP A 165 -7.57 2.54 14.29
N ALA A 166 -8.25 1.56 14.89
CA ALA A 166 -8.45 1.48 16.33
C ALA A 166 -7.12 1.45 17.13
N LYS A 167 -6.12 0.72 16.63
CA LYS A 167 -4.77 0.70 17.22
C LYS A 167 -4.08 2.06 17.10
N SER A 168 -4.26 2.74 15.97
CA SER A 168 -3.72 4.08 15.75
C SER A 168 -4.35 5.09 16.72
N ASP A 169 -5.66 4.98 16.96
CA ASP A 169 -6.43 5.85 17.86
C ASP A 169 -6.01 5.64 19.31
N ALA A 170 -5.90 4.38 19.74
CA ALA A 170 -5.40 4.04 21.07
C ALA A 170 -3.99 4.60 21.31
N LYS A 171 -3.09 4.49 20.32
CA LYS A 171 -1.74 5.05 20.41
C LYS A 171 -1.77 6.58 20.53
N ARG A 172 -2.64 7.27 19.79
CA ARG A 172 -2.81 8.73 19.89
C ARG A 172 -3.32 9.14 21.27
N ASN A 173 -4.32 8.44 21.80
CA ASN A 173 -4.89 8.74 23.12
C ASN A 173 -3.87 8.55 24.24
N THR A 174 -3.07 7.48 24.20
CA THR A 174 -1.98 7.28 25.17
C THR A 174 -0.92 8.38 25.09
N ALA A 175 -0.59 8.85 23.88
CA ALA A 175 0.36 9.94 23.71
C ALA A 175 -0.18 11.29 24.23
N ILE A 176 -1.49 11.53 24.10
CA ILE A 176 -2.15 12.71 24.70
C ILE A 176 -2.12 12.60 26.22
N SER A 177 -2.54 11.47 26.79
CA SER A 177 -2.49 11.25 28.25
C SER A 177 -1.09 11.39 28.82
N GLY A 178 -0.06 10.90 28.12
CA GLY A 178 1.34 11.08 28.51
C GLY A 178 1.79 12.55 28.49
N ARG A 179 1.33 13.34 27.50
CA ARG A 179 1.55 14.79 27.45
C ARG A 179 0.86 15.50 28.60
N ASP A 180 -0.40 15.18 28.87
CA ASP A 180 -1.18 15.78 29.95
C ASP A 180 -0.54 15.47 31.32
N ALA A 181 -0.06 14.24 31.52
CA ALA A 181 0.68 13.86 32.72
C ALA A 181 2.02 14.62 32.86
N ALA A 182 2.72 14.89 31.75
CA ALA A 182 3.93 15.70 31.77
C ALA A 182 3.63 17.17 32.11
N THR A 183 2.57 17.74 31.53
CA THR A 183 2.09 19.10 31.84
C THR A 183 1.69 19.22 33.31
N ALA A 184 0.91 18.27 33.84
CA ALA A 184 0.51 18.27 35.25
C ALA A 184 1.70 18.18 36.20
N ARG A 185 2.74 17.41 35.85
CA ARG A 185 4.00 17.37 36.62
C ARG A 185 4.71 18.71 36.58
N HIS A 186 4.76 19.35 35.42
CA HIS A 186 5.35 20.68 35.27
C HIS A 186 4.61 21.71 36.16
N ASP A 187 3.29 21.75 36.09
CA ASP A 187 2.47 22.67 36.89
C ASP A 187 2.66 22.43 38.41
N ALA A 188 2.74 21.17 38.84
CA ALA A 188 3.02 20.83 40.23
C ALA A 188 4.43 21.29 40.67
N THR A 189 5.43 21.23 39.80
CA THR A 189 6.77 21.74 40.11
C THR A 189 6.79 23.26 40.23
N ILE A 190 6.03 23.98 39.38
CA ILE A 190 5.86 25.43 39.47
C ILE A 190 5.17 25.80 40.79
N ALA A 191 4.04 25.16 41.11
CA ALA A 191 3.30 25.42 42.34
C ALA A 191 4.14 25.15 43.60
N LYS A 192 4.99 24.11 43.58
CA LYS A 192 5.92 23.83 44.68
C LYS A 192 7.01 24.91 44.80
N GLY A 193 7.51 25.43 43.68
CA GLY A 193 8.41 26.57 43.66
C GLY A 193 7.77 27.81 44.27
N ASP A 194 6.55 28.14 43.86
CA ASP A 194 5.79 29.29 44.38
C ASP A 194 5.54 29.18 45.89
N ALA A 195 5.19 27.99 46.39
CA ALA A 195 5.00 27.73 47.81
C ALA A 195 6.30 27.90 48.61
N ALA A 196 7.45 27.47 48.07
CA ALA A 196 8.76 27.67 48.71
C ALA A 196 9.13 29.17 48.79
N ILE A 197 8.87 29.92 47.72
CA ILE A 197 9.08 31.38 47.70
C ILE A 197 8.17 32.07 48.72
N ALA A 198 6.90 31.66 48.84
CA ALA A 198 5.98 32.19 49.84
C ALA A 198 6.45 31.89 51.27
N ALA A 199 6.92 30.67 51.54
CA ALA A 199 7.47 30.28 52.84
C ALA A 199 8.70 31.13 53.20
N ASP A 200 9.61 31.36 52.26
CA ASP A 200 10.79 32.21 52.48
C ASP A 200 10.41 33.66 52.81
N ARG A 201 9.45 34.25 52.07
CA ARG A 201 8.91 35.58 52.41
C ARG A 201 8.31 35.64 53.81
N THR A 202 7.56 34.62 54.24
CA THR A 202 6.99 34.62 55.61
C THR A 202 8.07 34.49 56.68
N ARG A 203 9.15 33.75 56.40
CA ARG A 203 10.32 33.66 57.30
C ARG A 203 11.04 35.01 57.38
N GLY A 204 11.24 35.68 56.24
CA GLY A 204 11.79 37.04 56.18
C GLY A 204 10.94 38.03 57.01
N GLY A 205 9.63 38.08 56.78
CA GLY A 205 8.74 38.97 57.54
C GLY A 205 8.65 38.63 59.04
N ARG A 206 8.86 37.36 59.43
CA ARG A 206 8.96 36.97 60.84
C ARG A 206 10.27 37.43 61.46
N SER A 207 11.38 37.32 60.75
CA SER A 207 12.68 37.87 61.16
C SER A 207 12.61 39.40 61.29
N ASP A 208 11.98 40.09 60.36
CA ASP A 208 11.76 41.55 60.44
C ASP A 208 10.94 41.92 61.69
N ARG A 209 9.92 41.13 62.04
CA ARG A 209 9.13 41.33 63.26
C ARG A 209 9.96 41.16 64.53
N PHE A 210 10.84 40.15 64.59
CA PHE A 210 11.75 39.95 65.72
C PHE A 210 12.82 41.05 65.83
N VAL A 211 13.32 41.56 64.70
CA VAL A 211 14.24 42.71 64.67
C VAL A 211 13.52 43.98 65.13
N ASN A 212 12.27 44.20 64.72
CA ASN A 212 11.46 45.33 65.17
C ASN A 212 11.13 45.22 66.67
N GLU A 213 10.85 44.02 67.19
CA GLU A 213 10.53 43.82 68.60
C GLU A 213 11.75 43.97 69.51
N ARG A 214 12.93 43.50 69.08
CA ARG A 214 14.21 43.83 69.73
C ARG A 214 14.50 45.33 69.68
N SER A 215 14.24 45.99 68.55
CA SER A 215 14.40 47.44 68.44
C SER A 215 13.46 48.20 69.39
N ASN A 216 12.23 47.69 69.60
CA ASN A 216 11.23 48.28 70.50
C ASN A 216 11.57 48.08 71.99
N VAL A 217 12.21 46.96 72.35
CA VAL A 217 12.77 46.70 73.69
C VAL A 217 14.02 47.56 73.93
N GLN A 218 14.87 47.77 72.93
CA GLN A 218 16.04 48.65 73.03
C GLN A 218 15.64 50.13 73.21
N THR A 219 14.53 50.58 72.59
CA THR A 219 13.96 51.92 72.80
C THR A 219 13.25 52.13 74.14
N ARG A 220 13.16 51.11 75.00
CA ARG A 220 12.71 51.25 76.40
C ARG A 220 13.83 51.54 77.40
N SER A 221 15.07 51.71 76.94
CA SER A 221 16.13 52.31 77.75
C SER A 221 15.99 53.85 77.71
N PRO A 222 15.78 54.54 78.85
CA PRO A 222 15.50 55.97 78.87
C PRO A 222 16.68 56.87 78.43
N HIS A 223 17.84 56.30 78.07
CA HIS A 223 19.06 57.05 77.76
C HIS A 223 19.35 57.22 76.26
N ASP A 224 18.72 56.43 75.36
CA ASP A 224 19.02 56.44 73.92
C ASP A 224 17.99 57.20 73.07
N ALA A 225 16.85 57.59 73.66
CA ALA A 225 15.82 58.39 72.99
C ALA A 225 16.31 59.81 72.62
N GLN A 226 17.37 60.30 73.28
CA GLN A 226 17.91 61.65 73.07
C GLN A 226 18.94 61.73 71.93
N ALA A 227 19.49 60.61 71.47
CA ALA A 227 20.48 60.58 70.39
C ALA A 227 19.86 60.57 68.98
N ARG A 228 18.61 60.10 68.82
CA ARG A 228 17.94 60.04 67.51
C ARG A 228 17.27 61.34 67.08
N MET A 229 16.99 62.27 67.99
CA MET A 229 16.43 63.59 67.64
C MET A 229 17.45 64.54 66.98
N MET A 230 18.72 64.14 66.84
CA MET A 230 19.77 64.97 66.22
C MET A 230 20.16 64.57 64.78
N HIS A 231 19.63 63.48 64.22
CA HIS A 231 19.94 63.06 62.84
C HIS A 231 18.80 63.26 61.83
N ASP A 232 17.66 63.79 62.27
CA ASP A 232 16.47 64.00 61.43
C ASP A 232 16.43 65.40 60.76
N HIS A 233 17.61 65.98 60.50
CA HIS A 233 17.77 67.30 59.85
C HIS A 233 18.80 67.31 58.71
N ALA A 234 18.99 66.19 57.99
CA ALA A 234 19.81 66.21 56.78
C ALA A 234 19.48 65.10 55.76
N ALA A 235 18.23 64.98 55.30
CA ALA A 235 17.92 64.35 54.00
C ALA A 235 16.47 64.59 53.56
N SER A 236 16.10 65.85 53.33
CA SER A 236 14.85 66.21 52.67
C SER A 236 15.13 67.16 51.51
N HIS A 237 15.59 66.62 50.37
CA HIS A 237 15.37 67.27 49.08
C HIS A 237 15.17 66.23 47.96
N ALA A 238 14.07 66.45 47.22
CA ALA A 238 13.70 65.89 45.91
C ALA A 238 13.22 64.42 45.87
N ALA A 239 12.14 64.03 45.21
CA ALA A 239 11.13 64.74 44.40
C ALA A 239 9.90 63.82 44.21
N VAL A 240 8.83 64.42 43.68
CA VAL A 240 7.43 63.97 43.66
C VAL A 240 7.01 63.40 42.29
N ARG A 241 5.97 62.54 42.29
CA ARG A 241 5.05 62.14 41.17
C ARG A 241 5.59 61.21 40.07
N ALA A 242 4.84 60.31 39.44
CA ALA A 242 3.43 59.89 39.47
C ALA A 242 3.32 58.47 38.83
N GLN A 243 2.20 57.78 39.05
CA GLN A 243 1.82 56.50 38.41
C GLN A 243 1.54 56.66 36.90
N PRO A 244 1.44 55.55 36.12
CA PRO A 244 0.09 55.16 35.69
C PRO A 244 -0.17 53.64 35.47
N MET A 245 -1.45 53.34 35.24
CA MET A 245 -2.09 52.04 34.97
C MET A 245 -2.13 51.61 33.49
N VAL A 246 -2.08 50.29 33.29
CA VAL A 246 -2.82 49.37 32.36
C VAL A 246 -2.79 49.53 30.79
N ARG A 247 -2.35 48.41 30.15
CA ARG A 247 -2.56 47.74 28.81
C ARG A 247 -3.72 48.21 27.88
N PRO A 248 -3.89 47.75 26.59
CA PRO A 248 -3.10 46.84 25.69
C PRO A 248 -3.03 47.24 24.17
N HIS A 249 -2.43 46.37 23.31
CA HIS A 249 -2.78 45.98 21.91
C HIS A 249 -1.66 45.92 20.83
N GLU A 250 -1.73 44.80 20.08
CA GLU A 250 -1.48 44.52 18.66
C GLU A 250 -0.12 44.80 17.96
N ALA A 251 0.32 43.77 17.19
CA ALA A 251 1.43 43.78 16.25
C ALA A 251 1.03 44.36 14.87
N PRO A 252 1.97 44.61 13.92
CA PRO A 252 2.41 43.52 13.04
C PRO A 252 3.90 43.53 12.61
N ARG A 253 4.30 42.38 12.08
CA ARG A 253 5.62 41.95 11.56
C ARG A 253 6.08 42.71 10.30
N VAL A 254 7.40 42.90 10.12
CA VAL A 254 8.14 42.39 8.94
C VAL A 254 9.67 42.32 9.15
N SER A 255 10.22 41.16 8.74
CA SER A 255 11.47 40.92 8.01
C SER A 255 12.84 41.36 8.54
N ALA A 256 13.65 40.37 8.94
CA ALA A 256 15.04 40.22 8.47
C ALA A 256 15.52 38.76 8.68
N ALA A 257 15.90 38.10 7.59
CA ALA A 257 16.47 36.76 7.56
C ALA A 257 17.96 36.75 7.93
N PRO A 258 18.53 35.63 8.43
CA PRO A 258 19.95 35.38 8.33
C PRO A 258 20.31 34.33 7.27
N ALA A 259 21.46 34.62 6.68
CA ALA A 259 22.18 33.95 5.61
C ALA A 259 22.28 32.41 5.67
N ALA A 260 22.20 31.84 4.47
CA ALA A 260 22.52 30.46 4.13
C ALA A 260 23.99 30.10 4.42
N ARG A 261 24.21 28.86 4.90
CA ARG A 261 25.49 28.17 4.83
C ARG A 261 25.33 26.96 3.90
N PRO A 262 26.28 26.70 2.97
CA PRO A 262 26.16 25.59 2.03
C PRO A 262 26.47 24.25 2.71
N ALA A 263 25.63 23.25 2.41
CA ALA A 263 25.83 21.85 2.77
C ALA A 263 26.87 21.20 1.84
N MET A 264 27.83 20.48 2.44
CA MET A 264 28.72 19.57 1.72
C MET A 264 27.98 18.24 1.44
N PRO A 265 28.19 17.60 0.28
CA PRO A 265 27.61 16.29 0.00
C PRO A 265 28.43 15.19 0.71
N HIS A 266 27.77 14.36 1.51
CA HIS A 266 28.36 13.15 2.08
C HIS A 266 27.99 11.99 1.14
N MET A 267 29.01 11.36 0.53
CA MET A 267 28.86 10.11 -0.19
C MET A 267 28.39 9.01 0.77
N ALA A 268 27.20 8.46 0.55
CA ALA A 268 26.82 7.18 1.14
C ALA A 268 27.40 6.06 0.26
N GLN A 269 28.40 5.36 0.80
CA GLN A 269 28.84 4.07 0.27
C GLN A 269 27.78 2.99 0.55
N PRO A 270 27.64 1.97 -0.31
CA PRO A 270 26.72 0.85 -0.08
C PRO A 270 27.25 -0.06 1.03
N ASN A 271 26.44 -0.27 2.06
CA ASN A 271 26.73 -1.26 3.09
C ASN A 271 26.41 -2.67 2.54
N VAL A 272 27.46 -3.40 2.20
CA VAL A 272 27.40 -4.85 1.93
C VAL A 272 27.53 -5.52 3.30
N SER A 273 26.50 -6.24 3.74
CA SER A 273 26.61 -7.13 4.88
C SER A 273 26.06 -8.50 4.50
N HIS A 274 26.99 -9.45 4.46
CA HIS A 274 26.82 -10.87 4.25
C HIS A 274 26.14 -11.57 5.44
N GLY A 275 25.34 -12.60 5.11
CA GLY A 275 25.22 -13.86 5.86
C GLY A 275 24.32 -13.85 7.10
N SER A 276 23.55 -14.88 7.44
CA SER A 276 23.50 -16.29 7.00
C SER A 276 22.15 -16.91 7.47
N PRO A 277 21.96 -18.25 7.49
CA PRO A 277 21.13 -18.98 6.53
C PRO A 277 19.82 -19.52 7.15
N MET A 278 18.81 -19.79 6.32
CA MET A 278 17.64 -20.57 6.74
C MET A 278 17.80 -22.04 6.36
N ASN A 279 17.53 -22.89 7.34
CA ASN A 279 17.59 -24.35 7.33
C ASN A 279 16.88 -24.98 6.11
N ALA A 280 17.63 -25.73 5.33
CA ALA A 280 17.10 -26.68 4.37
C ALA A 280 16.97 -28.07 5.02
N HIS A 281 15.77 -28.42 5.48
CA HIS A 281 15.38 -29.83 5.59
C HIS A 281 14.75 -30.23 4.26
N ALA A 282 15.58 -30.73 3.34
CA ALA A 282 15.13 -31.41 2.13
C ALA A 282 15.10 -32.91 2.41
N GLN A 283 13.90 -33.47 2.58
CA GLN A 283 13.65 -34.90 2.43
C GLN A 283 13.34 -35.17 0.95
N MET A 284 14.26 -35.84 0.29
CA MET A 284 14.15 -36.34 -1.08
C MET A 284 13.24 -37.59 -1.12
N PRO A 285 12.32 -37.72 -2.09
CA PRO A 285 11.87 -39.03 -2.55
C PRO A 285 12.78 -39.52 -3.69
N ALA A 286 13.21 -40.78 -3.59
CA ALA A 286 14.07 -41.46 -4.56
C ALA A 286 13.41 -41.62 -5.96
N PRO A 287 14.20 -41.71 -7.04
CA PRO A 287 13.69 -42.02 -8.38
C PRO A 287 13.36 -43.51 -8.52
N ARG A 288 12.13 -43.82 -8.95
CA ARG A 288 11.76 -45.17 -9.40
C ARG A 288 12.42 -45.46 -10.75
N ALA A 289 13.31 -46.46 -10.76
CA ALA A 289 13.88 -47.04 -11.97
C ALA A 289 12.81 -47.80 -12.77
N ALA A 290 12.80 -47.59 -14.09
CA ALA A 290 12.02 -48.35 -15.05
C ALA A 290 12.87 -49.47 -15.68
N ALA A 291 12.39 -50.70 -15.51
CA ALA A 291 12.54 -51.93 -16.33
C ALA A 291 13.96 -52.45 -16.73
N PRO A 292 14.15 -53.78 -16.78
CA PRO A 292 13.84 -54.48 -18.03
C PRO A 292 13.23 -55.89 -17.84
N VAL A 293 12.29 -56.29 -18.70
CA VAL A 293 11.94 -57.70 -18.91
C VAL A 293 11.97 -57.98 -20.41
N MET A 294 12.88 -58.87 -20.79
CA MET A 294 13.06 -59.48 -22.11
C MET A 294 12.37 -60.86 -22.16
N PRO A 295 12.23 -61.48 -23.34
CA PRO A 295 11.02 -62.21 -23.73
C PRO A 295 11.11 -63.72 -23.51
N HIS A 296 9.96 -64.38 -23.38
CA HIS A 296 9.85 -65.83 -23.60
C HIS A 296 8.61 -66.21 -24.39
N ALA A 297 8.83 -67.25 -25.19
CA ALA A 297 8.02 -67.79 -26.26
C ALA A 297 7.07 -68.90 -25.78
N GLY A 298 6.11 -69.24 -26.66
CA GLY A 298 5.24 -70.41 -26.58
C GLY A 298 3.87 -70.09 -25.99
N GLY A 299 2.73 -70.42 -26.58
CA GLY A 299 2.40 -71.23 -27.74
C GLY A 299 0.88 -71.47 -27.67
N GLY A 300 0.16 -71.41 -28.78
CA GLY A 300 -1.29 -71.68 -28.80
C GLY A 300 -1.95 -71.19 -30.08
N ALA A 301 -2.47 -72.14 -30.85
CA ALA A 301 -2.84 -72.08 -32.26
C ALA A 301 -4.06 -71.19 -32.61
N PRO A 302 -4.21 -70.80 -33.90
CA PRO A 302 -5.32 -70.02 -34.41
C PRO A 302 -6.50 -70.89 -34.85
N HIS A 303 -7.74 -70.44 -34.61
CA HIS A 303 -8.90 -70.94 -35.34
C HIS A 303 -9.12 -70.07 -36.57
N VAL A 304 -9.04 -70.75 -37.70
CA VAL A 304 -9.38 -70.31 -39.04
C VAL A 304 -10.86 -69.93 -39.15
N ASN A 305 -11.15 -68.84 -39.85
CA ASN A 305 -12.33 -68.75 -40.71
C ASN A 305 -11.95 -67.89 -41.91
N ALA A 306 -11.75 -68.56 -43.04
CA ALA A 306 -11.56 -67.95 -44.34
C ALA A 306 -12.91 -67.62 -44.98
N ALA A 307 -12.93 -66.49 -45.71
CA ALA A 307 -13.98 -65.99 -46.60
C ALA A 307 -13.99 -66.80 -47.93
N PRO A 308 -14.40 -66.27 -49.12
CA PRO A 308 -15.36 -65.22 -49.49
C PRO A 308 -16.29 -65.67 -50.64
N HIS A 309 -17.29 -64.86 -51.02
CA HIS A 309 -17.68 -64.77 -52.43
C HIS A 309 -17.98 -63.32 -52.82
N GLY A 310 -17.17 -62.82 -53.76
CA GLY A 310 -17.42 -61.59 -54.49
C GLY A 310 -18.07 -61.88 -55.85
N GLY A 311 -18.86 -60.92 -56.31
CA GLY A 311 -19.38 -60.84 -57.68
C GLY A 311 -19.90 -59.43 -57.92
N ALA A 312 -19.23 -58.71 -58.83
CA ALA A 312 -19.61 -57.39 -59.36
C ALA A 312 -20.25 -57.56 -60.77
N PRO A 313 -20.46 -56.51 -61.59
CA PRO A 313 -21.46 -55.44 -61.49
C PRO A 313 -22.33 -55.29 -62.77
N ALA A 314 -23.46 -54.56 -62.71
CA ALA A 314 -24.15 -53.91 -63.85
C ALA A 314 -25.18 -52.92 -63.25
N GLY A 315 -25.20 -51.62 -63.55
CA GLY A 315 -25.67 -51.03 -64.81
C GLY A 315 -27.13 -50.56 -64.63
N GLY A 316 -27.40 -49.24 -64.61
CA GLY A 316 -28.76 -48.64 -64.53
C GLY A 316 -29.61 -48.85 -65.79
N PRO A 317 -30.74 -48.14 -66.04
CA PRO A 317 -31.23 -46.88 -65.42
C PRO A 317 -32.76 -46.85 -65.11
N GLY A 318 -33.23 -45.71 -64.55
CA GLY A 318 -34.51 -45.10 -64.99
C GLY A 318 -35.74 -45.20 -64.08
N GLY A 319 -36.19 -44.05 -63.56
CA GLY A 319 -37.52 -43.49 -63.85
C GLY A 319 -38.74 -43.90 -62.99
N HIS A 320 -39.46 -42.87 -62.52
CA HIS A 320 -40.92 -42.82 -62.24
C HIS A 320 -41.42 -43.63 -61.01
N GLN A 321 -42.42 -43.24 -60.21
CA GLN A 321 -43.32 -42.08 -60.13
C GLN A 321 -44.14 -42.19 -58.82
N LYS A 322 -44.57 -41.03 -58.33
CA LYS A 322 -45.69 -40.74 -57.40
C LYS A 322 -46.67 -41.88 -57.10
N HIS A 323 -47.02 -42.07 -55.83
CA HIS A 323 -48.32 -41.71 -55.24
C HIS A 323 -48.26 -41.83 -53.71
#